data_AF-A0A6P0U849-F1
#
_entry.id   AF-A0A6P0U849-F1
#
_cell.length_a   1.000
_cell.length_b   1.000
_cell.length_c   1.000
_cell.angle_alpha   90.00
_cell.angle_beta   90.00
_cell.angle_gamma   90.00
#
_symmetry.space_group_name_H-M   'P 1'
#
loop_
_entity.id
_entity.type
_entity.pdbx_description
1 polymer ?
#
loop_
_entity_poly.entity_id
_entity_poly.type
_entity_poly.pdbx_seq_one_letter_code
_entity_poly.pdbx_strand_id
1 'polypeptide(L)' 'MRLVDRHIINRTHQYWRVCDELAFKSKNLYNLANYYCRQHFFKCGKSLDLTKLYHATKNSDAGESITN' A
#
# COMPACT_ATOMS: atom_id res chain seq x y z
N MET A 1 -11.07 -22.75 18.55
CA MET A 1 -10.72 -22.41 17.16
C MET A 1 -12.03 -22.27 16.38
N ARG A 2 -12.30 -21.12 15.73
CA ARG A 2 -13.52 -20.93 14.91
C ARG A 2 -13.19 -21.30 13.46
N LEU A 3 -14.02 -22.14 12.84
CA LEU A 3 -13.95 -22.39 11.40
C LEU A 3 -14.41 -21.11 10.69
N VAL A 4 -13.51 -20.54 9.89
CA VAL A 4 -13.81 -19.41 9.00
C VAL A 4 -13.65 -19.89 7.57
N ASP A 5 -14.53 -19.42 6.69
CA ASP A 5 -14.45 -19.75 5.29
C ASP A 5 -13.21 -19.10 4.63
N ARG A 6 -12.58 -19.81 3.69
CA ARG A 6 -11.41 -19.37 2.96
C ARG A 6 -11.63 -19.56 1.47
N HIS A 7 -11.74 -18.45 0.76
CA HIS A 7 -11.73 -18.45 -0.70
C HIS A 7 -10.29 -18.33 -1.21
N ILE A 8 -9.78 -19.39 -1.84
CA ILE A 8 -8.44 -19.43 -2.41
C ILE A 8 -8.50 -18.99 -3.88
N ILE A 9 -7.82 -17.88 -4.20
CA ILE A 9 -7.66 -17.40 -5.57
C ILE A 9 -6.34 -17.94 -6.13
N ASN A 10 -6.42 -18.95 -6.99
CA ASN A 10 -5.26 -19.51 -7.69
C ASN A 10 -4.99 -18.78 -9.02
N ARG A 11 -3.88 -19.10 -9.70
CA ARG A 11 -3.47 -18.41 -10.96
C ARG A 11 -4.47 -18.52 -12.11
N THR A 12 -5.31 -19.55 -12.12
CA THR A 12 -6.34 -19.76 -13.14
C THR A 12 -7.67 -19.06 -12.79
N HIS A 13 -7.79 -18.48 -11.61
CA HIS A 13 -9.00 -17.81 -11.16
C HIS A 13 -9.18 -16.47 -11.89
N GLN A 14 -10.42 -16.15 -12.28
CA GLN A 14 -10.75 -14.93 -13.05
C GLN A 14 -10.24 -13.62 -12.39
N TYR A 15 -10.24 -13.55 -11.06
CA TYR A 15 -9.77 -12.38 -10.31
C TYR A 15 -8.28 -12.38 -9.97
N TRP A 16 -7.53 -13.44 -10.31
CA TRP A 16 -6.12 -13.54 -9.93
C TRP A 16 -5.31 -12.33 -10.42
N ARG A 17 -5.50 -11.95 -11.69
CA ARG A 17 -4.76 -10.85 -12.31
C ARG A 17 -5.05 -9.49 -11.66
N VAL A 18 -6.30 -9.25 -11.29
CA VAL A 18 -6.70 -8.02 -10.59
C VAL A 18 -6.09 -7.97 -9.20
N CYS A 19 -6.11 -9.09 -8.47
CA CYS A 19 -5.47 -9.18 -7.16
C CYS A 19 -3.95 -8.97 -7.24
N ASP A 20 -3.29 -9.56 -8.24
CA ASP A 20 -1.84 -9.42 -8.45
C ASP A 20 -1.46 -7.95 -8.75
N GLU A 21 -2.21 -7.30 -9.64
CA GLU A 21 -1.99 -5.89 -9.97
C GLU A 21 -2.21 -4.97 -8.76
N LEU A 22 -3.31 -5.16 -8.02
CA LEU A 22 -3.58 -4.38 -6.82
C LEU A 22 -2.55 -4.61 -5.72
N ALA A 23 -2.08 -5.86 -5.54
CA ALA A 23 -1.02 -6.17 -4.58
C ALA A 23 0.29 -5.48 -4.95
N PHE A 24 0.64 -5.46 -6.24
CA PHE A 24 1.82 -4.75 -6.73
C PHE A 24 1.72 -3.24 -6.48
N LYS A 25 0.60 -2.62 -6.86
CA LYS A 25 0.34 -1.19 -6.63
C LYS A 25 0.38 -0.84 -5.14
N SER A 26 -0.27 -1.66 -4.30
CA SER A 26 -0.26 -1.52 -2.84
C SER A 26 1.15 -1.58 -2.24
N LYS A 27 1.99 -2.52 -2.70
CA LYS A 27 3.39 -2.61 -2.28
C LYS A 27 4.18 -1.35 -2.63
N ASN A 28 3.95 -0.77 -3.79
CA ASN A 28 4.62 0.47 -4.21
C ASN A 28 4.20 1.65 -3.33
N LEU A 29 2.91 1.80 -3.04
CA LEU A 29 2.42 2.82 -2.12
C LEU A 29 3.01 2.65 -0.72
N TYR A 30 3.06 1.43 -0.20
CA TYR A 30 3.66 1.13 1.10
C TYR A 30 5.15 1.48 1.15
N ASN A 31 5.90 1.15 0.10
CA ASN A 31 7.32 1.48 0.00
C ASN A 31 7.55 3.00 -0.01
N LEU A 32 6.72 3.74 -0.76
CA LEU A 32 6.77 5.21 -0.79
C LEU A 32 6.45 5.82 0.58
N ALA A 33 5.40 5.33 1.25
CA ALA A 33 5.04 5.78 2.59
C ALA A 33 6.18 5.54 3.60
N ASN A 34 6.78 4.36 3.56
CA ASN A 34 7.95 4.04 4.38
C ASN A 34 9.14 4.94 4.10
N TYR A 35 9.39 5.28 2.84
CA TYR A 35 10.42 6.23 2.47
C TYR A 35 10.17 7.58 3.16
N TYR A 36 8.97 8.16 3.06
CA TYR A 36 8.66 9.43 3.73
C TYR A 36 8.85 9.38 5.25
N CYS A 37 8.37 8.31 5.89
CA CYS A 37 8.54 8.13 7.33
C CYS A 37 10.02 8.08 7.73
N ARG A 38 10.85 7.34 6.99
CA ARG A 38 12.30 7.26 7.24
C ARG A 38 13.00 8.59 7.03
N GLN A 39 12.71 9.27 5.93
CA GLN A 39 13.30 10.59 5.63
C GLN A 39 12.95 11.61 6.71
N HIS A 40 11.70 11.60 7.19
CA HIS A 40 11.28 12.47 8.28
C HIS A 40 12.02 12.13 9.58
N PHE A 41 12.04 10.86 9.95
CA PHE A 41 12.69 10.39 11.17
C PHE A 41 14.18 10.73 11.20
N PHE A 42 14.92 10.51 10.12
CA PHE A 42 16.34 10.85 10.07
C PHE A 42 16.60 12.36 10.12
N LYS A 43 15.66 13.18 9.66
CA LYS A 43 15.79 14.65 9.68
C LYS A 43 15.50 15.26 11.05
N CYS A 44 14.52 14.75 11.79
CA CYS A 44 14.03 15.41 13.02
C CYS A 44 13.89 14.49 14.25
N GLY A 45 14.18 13.19 14.12
CA GLY A 45 14.07 12.19 15.19
C GLY A 45 12.64 11.85 15.61
N LYS A 46 11.62 12.29 14.85
CA LYS A 46 10.20 12.11 15.18
C LYS A 46 9.47 11.32 14.09
N SER A 47 8.38 10.66 14.48
CA SER A 47 7.47 10.01 13.53
C SER A 47 6.71 11.05 12.71
N LEU A 48 6.47 10.73 11.43
CA LEU A 48 5.67 11.58 10.55
C LEU A 48 4.18 11.44 10.91
N ASP A 49 3.49 12.57 11.03
CA ASP A 49 2.04 12.60 11.22
C ASP A 49 1.29 11.93 10.06
N LEU A 50 0.27 11.12 10.39
CA LEU A 50 -0.47 10.33 9.40
C LEU A 50 -1.23 11.19 8.40
N THR A 51 -1.73 12.36 8.81
CA THR A 51 -2.42 13.29 7.90
C THR A 51 -1.43 13.85 6.87
N LYS A 52 -0.23 14.23 7.32
CA LYS A 52 0.84 14.68 6.42
C LYS A 52 1.29 13.58 5.47
N LEU A 53 1.45 12.36 5.97
CA LEU A 53 1.80 11.19 5.16
C LEU A 53 0.73 10.94 4.08
N TYR A 54 -0.55 10.94 4.46
CA TYR A 54 -1.66 10.76 3.54
C TYR A 54 -1.63 11.78 2.40
N HIS A 55 -1.48 13.07 2.70
CA HIS A 55 -1.41 14.10 1.67
C HIS A 55 -0.18 13.95 0.78
N ALA A 56 0.97 13.52 1.34
CA ALA A 56 2.19 13.29 0.57
C ALA A 56 2.06 12.09 -0.39
N THR A 57 1.35 11.03 0.01
CA THR A 57 1.22 9.82 -0.80
C THR A 57 0.01 9.83 -1.73
N LYS A 58 -1.06 10.56 -1.41
CA LYS A 58 -2.32 10.56 -2.17
C LYS A 58 -2.15 11.02 -3.62
N ASN A 59 -1.46 12.14 -3.81
CA ASN A 59 -1.26 12.76 -5.13
C ASN A 59 0.06 12.32 -5.77
N SER A 60 0.61 11.19 -5.33
CA SER A 60 1.79 10.59 -5.95
C SER A 60 1.35 9.56 -6.98
N ASP A 61 2.20 9.27 -7.95
CA ASP A 61 1.96 8.20 -8.95
C ASP A 61 1.53 6.89 -8.29
N ALA A 62 2.13 6.53 -7.14
CA ALA A 62 1.79 5.32 -6.40
C ALA A 62 0.37 5.39 -5.78
N GLY A 63 -0.04 6.55 -5.28
CA GLY A 63 -1.38 6.78 -4.74
C GLY A 63 -2.45 6.74 -5.85
N GLU A 64 -2.20 7.46 -6.93
CA GLU A 64 -3.11 7.54 -8.07
C GLU A 64 -3.28 6.19 -8.78
N SER A 65 -2.21 5.40 -8.86
CA SER A 65 -2.23 4.07 -9.49
C SER A 65 -3.21 3.09 -8.86
N ILE A 66 -3.57 3.28 -7.58
CA ILE A 66 -4.52 2.39 -6.86
C ILE A 66 -5.97 2.85 -7.08
N THR A 67 -6.19 4.15 -7.27
CA THR A 67 -7.53 4.73 -7.46
C THR A 67 -8.02 4.71 -8.90
N ASN A 68 -7.10 4.64 -9.86
CA ASN A 68 -7.38 4.56 -11.30
C ASN A 68 -7.17 3.13 -11.83
#